data_AF-A0A8T3SZK0-F1
#
_entry.id   AF-A0A8T3SZK0-F1
#
_cell.length_a   1.000
_cell.length_b   1.000
_cell.length_c   1.000
_cell.angle_alpha   90.00
_cell.angle_beta   90.00
_cell.angle_gamma   90.00
#
_symmetry.space_group_name_H-M   'P 1'
#
loop_
_entity.id
_entity.type
_entity.pdbx_description
1 polymer ?
#
loop_
_entity_poly.entity_id
_entity_poly.type
_entity_poly.pdbx_seq_one_letter_code
_entity_poly.pdbx_strand_id
1 'polypeptide(L)'
;MNSPERFDDLLSEHLRADAPREAPRRTLEATMNRIATTPQRGGTWLANPFARLLAVAAVVLLAVVAGTQLPGLIDRPVGTDASPSAPFAPSDSAAPSATPAASASPSPQPTETPVAASDGLLLRLVTLGGGPTYPSQLLPWATLMADGTLIWQPVPAETETGSLVTRTLTPDGLAELRAHIFGSGLFDSSASHELESLPGVEPPGRGVSVYTFTVDQGDGPVVVTSVQWLGDEDEATYYQPAPERQQLDGLAQELRDPGALVGADGWTGPVEPYEGTDYQLLLTPYRDFPPHDTSDIEELPLPFDGPIDEFGVESGAPQPPSTRCGAISRDEAAQIIDAMAGLSFEQTGLDRATTGSLDWADGNGTVDLFLLPRMPDAYPECGDQP
;
A
#
# COMPACT_ATOMS: atom_id res chain seq x y z
N MET A 1 13.15 -30.23 25.65
CA MET A 1 11.85 -30.44 26.34
C MET A 1 11.32 -29.08 26.75
N ASN A 2 10.51 -28.45 25.89
CA ASN A 2 9.82 -27.20 26.20
C ASN A 2 8.32 -27.55 26.30
N SER A 3 7.77 -27.56 27.50
CA SER A 3 6.34 -27.82 27.69
C SER A 3 5.53 -26.60 27.20
N PRO A 4 4.38 -26.83 26.55
CA PRO A 4 3.46 -25.76 26.10
C PRO A 4 3.14 -24.74 27.20
N GLU A 5 3.03 -25.21 28.45
CA GLU A 5 2.75 -24.38 29.63
C GLU A 5 3.79 -23.27 29.85
N ARG A 6 5.08 -23.54 29.58
CA ARG A 6 6.15 -22.55 29.75
C ARG A 6 6.09 -21.44 28.70
N PHE A 7 5.55 -21.73 27.52
CA PHE A 7 5.36 -20.75 26.46
C PHE A 7 4.19 -19.81 26.78
N ASP A 8 3.08 -20.37 27.24
CA ASP A 8 1.89 -19.59 27.63
C ASP A 8 2.20 -18.64 28.79
N ASP A 9 3.03 -19.07 29.74
CA ASP A 9 3.49 -18.24 30.86
C ASP A 9 4.37 -17.07 30.40
N LEU A 10 5.34 -17.30 29.51
CA LEU A 10 6.24 -16.26 28.99
C LEU A 10 5.49 -15.23 28.13
N LEU A 11 4.57 -15.69 27.29
CA LEU A 11 3.72 -14.83 26.48
C LEU A 11 2.80 -13.97 27.36
N SER A 12 2.24 -14.55 28.41
CA SER A 12 1.40 -13.85 29.38
C SER A 12 2.14 -12.82 30.20
N GLU A 13 3.38 -13.11 30.59
CA GLU A 13 4.25 -12.18 31.29
C GLU A 13 4.64 -10.99 30.38
N HIS A 14 5.04 -11.25 29.14
CA HIS A 14 5.42 -10.23 28.18
C HIS A 14 4.24 -9.31 27.81
N LEU A 15 3.07 -9.89 27.50
CA LEU A 15 1.86 -9.12 27.18
C LEU A 15 1.36 -8.27 28.35
N ARG A 16 1.60 -8.69 29.60
CA ARG A 16 1.28 -7.86 30.79
C ARG A 16 2.30 -6.75 31.03
N ALA A 17 3.56 -6.96 30.64
CA ALA A 17 4.61 -5.95 30.77
C ALA A 17 4.43 -4.81 29.77
N ASP A 18 4.02 -5.14 28.53
CA ASP A 18 3.96 -4.19 27.41
C ASP A 18 2.54 -3.64 27.14
N ALA A 19 1.51 -4.16 27.83
CA ALA A 19 0.17 -3.60 27.73
C ALA A 19 0.14 -2.13 28.19
N PRO A 20 -0.51 -1.23 27.42
CA PRO A 20 -0.74 0.14 27.86
C PRO A 20 -1.41 0.15 29.23
N ARG A 21 -0.96 1.01 30.15
CA ARG A 21 -1.49 1.09 31.53
C ARG A 21 -3.00 1.37 31.58
N GLU A 22 -3.57 1.84 30.48
CA GLU A 22 -4.97 2.22 30.30
C GLU A 22 -5.80 1.12 29.62
N ALA A 23 -5.19 0.03 29.15
CA ALA A 23 -5.91 -1.09 28.57
C ALA A 23 -6.79 -1.75 29.67
N PRO A 24 -8.13 -1.80 29.49
CA PRO A 24 -8.99 -2.43 30.48
C PRO A 24 -8.57 -3.89 30.67
N ARG A 25 -8.31 -4.31 31.91
CA ARG A 25 -7.89 -5.69 32.24
C ARG A 25 -8.76 -6.77 31.57
N ARG A 26 -10.06 -6.48 31.40
CA ARG A 26 -11.02 -7.37 30.74
C ARG A 26 -10.71 -7.59 29.25
N THR A 27 -10.24 -6.56 28.55
CA THR A 27 -9.88 -6.66 27.12
C THR A 27 -8.64 -7.53 26.95
N LEU A 28 -7.64 -7.36 27.82
CA LEU A 28 -6.44 -8.18 27.81
C LEU A 28 -6.76 -9.65 28.11
N GLU A 29 -7.56 -9.91 29.15
CA GLU A 29 -8.00 -11.26 29.51
C GLU A 29 -8.86 -11.91 28.43
N ALA A 30 -9.76 -11.17 27.79
CA ALA A 30 -10.59 -11.67 26.69
C ALA A 30 -9.75 -12.04 25.47
N THR A 31 -8.79 -11.21 25.08
CA THR A 31 -7.85 -11.49 23.97
C THR A 31 -7.00 -12.73 24.27
N MET A 32 -6.46 -12.83 25.48
CA MET A 32 -5.65 -13.97 25.93
C MET A 32 -6.45 -15.27 25.92
N ASN A 33 -7.68 -15.24 26.44
CA ASN A 33 -8.56 -16.42 26.46
C ASN A 33 -8.97 -16.84 25.03
N ARG A 34 -9.09 -15.87 24.12
CA ARG A 34 -9.40 -16.12 22.71
C ARG A 34 -8.24 -16.73 21.94
N ILE A 35 -7.01 -16.27 22.18
CA ILE A 35 -5.78 -16.87 21.61
C ILE A 35 -5.65 -18.33 22.07
N ALA A 36 -5.91 -18.60 23.36
CA ALA A 36 -5.82 -19.95 23.92
C ALA A 36 -6.88 -20.93 23.39
N THR A 37 -8.04 -20.43 22.93
CA THR A 37 -9.19 -21.26 22.52
C THR A 37 -9.38 -21.38 21.01
N THR A 38 -8.67 -20.58 20.21
CA THR A 38 -8.80 -20.61 18.74
C THR A 38 -7.80 -21.61 18.15
N PRO A 39 -8.25 -22.72 17.52
CA PRO A 39 -7.33 -23.66 16.88
C PRO A 39 -6.64 -22.99 15.69
N GLN A 40 -5.34 -22.74 15.81
CA GLN A 40 -4.53 -22.21 14.70
C GLN A 40 -4.43 -23.26 13.61
N ARG A 41 -4.89 -22.95 12.38
CA ARG A 41 -4.81 -23.86 11.23
C ARG A 41 -3.34 -24.20 10.97
N GLY A 42 -3.01 -25.49 11.10
CA GLY A 42 -1.66 -26.00 10.93
C GLY A 42 -1.22 -26.01 9.46
N GLY A 43 -0.53 -24.96 9.05
CA GLY A 43 0.49 -25.03 8.00
C GLY A 43 1.83 -25.45 8.60
N THR A 44 2.61 -26.25 7.89
CA THR A 44 3.91 -26.82 8.29
C THR A 44 4.99 -25.78 8.66
N TRP A 45 4.71 -24.48 8.49
CA TRP A 45 5.60 -23.38 8.82
C TRP A 45 5.67 -23.05 10.34
N LEU A 46 4.62 -23.32 11.13
CA LEU A 46 4.55 -22.97 12.57
C LEU A 46 5.17 -24.02 13.52
N ALA A 47 6.11 -24.82 13.04
CA ALA A 47 6.86 -25.76 13.87
C ALA A 47 7.96 -25.06 14.70
N ASN A 48 8.33 -23.82 14.35
CA ASN A 48 9.30 -23.04 15.09
C ASN A 48 8.60 -22.20 16.19
N PRO A 49 8.94 -22.38 17.49
CA PRO A 49 8.35 -21.59 18.58
C PRO A 49 8.56 -20.08 18.42
N PHE A 50 9.58 -19.65 17.68
CA PHE A 50 9.83 -18.24 17.36
C PHE A 50 8.84 -17.64 16.34
N ALA A 51 8.43 -18.43 15.34
CA ALA A 51 7.43 -17.99 14.34
C ALA A 51 6.05 -17.78 14.98
N ARG A 52 5.73 -18.56 16.02
CA ARG A 52 4.51 -18.35 16.83
C ARG A 52 4.59 -17.07 17.66
N LEU A 53 5.78 -16.71 18.13
CA LEU A 53 6.05 -15.51 18.92
C LEU A 53 5.84 -14.25 18.07
N LEU A 54 6.33 -14.25 16.83
CA LEU A 54 6.09 -13.18 15.86
C LEU A 54 4.62 -13.09 15.44
N ALA A 55 3.96 -14.22 15.18
CA ALA A 55 2.54 -14.22 14.81
C ALA A 55 1.63 -13.67 15.92
N VAL A 56 1.88 -14.02 17.19
CA VAL A 56 1.07 -13.49 18.30
C VAL A 56 1.40 -12.03 18.59
N ALA A 57 2.68 -11.63 18.56
CA ALA A 57 3.07 -10.23 18.70
C ALA A 57 2.44 -9.38 17.59
N ALA A 58 2.44 -9.84 16.34
CA ALA A 58 1.80 -9.17 15.21
C ALA A 58 0.29 -9.03 15.38
N VAL A 59 -0.41 -10.07 15.88
CA VAL A 59 -1.86 -10.00 16.14
C VAL A 59 -2.21 -9.04 17.27
N VAL A 60 -1.39 -8.97 18.32
CA VAL A 60 -1.59 -8.03 19.44
C VAL A 60 -1.27 -6.61 19.00
N LEU A 61 -0.22 -6.40 18.21
CA LEU A 61 0.10 -5.10 17.61
C LEU A 61 -1.04 -4.66 16.68
N LEU A 62 -1.56 -5.55 15.84
CA LEU A 62 -2.72 -5.29 14.98
C LEU A 62 -3.97 -4.90 15.79
N ALA A 63 -4.24 -5.57 16.90
CA ALA A 63 -5.40 -5.25 17.74
C ALA A 63 -5.25 -3.88 18.44
N VAL A 64 -4.03 -3.49 18.81
CA VAL A 64 -3.74 -2.19 19.42
C VAL A 64 -3.72 -1.07 18.37
N VAL A 65 -3.15 -1.31 17.19
CA VAL A 65 -3.11 -0.36 16.06
C VAL A 65 -4.50 -0.15 15.47
N ALA A 66 -5.29 -1.22 15.24
CA ALA A 66 -6.68 -1.09 14.81
C ALA A 66 -7.55 -0.39 15.87
N GLY A 67 -7.33 -0.65 17.16
CA GLY A 67 -8.10 -0.02 18.23
C GLY A 67 -7.78 1.46 18.51
N THR A 68 -6.60 1.96 18.10
CA THR A 68 -6.13 3.30 18.49
C THR A 68 -5.71 4.21 17.33
N GLN A 69 -5.42 3.66 16.15
CA GLN A 69 -4.90 4.43 15.00
C GLN A 69 -5.78 4.42 13.76
N LEU A 70 -6.89 3.67 13.76
CA LEU A 70 -7.89 3.73 12.69
C LEU A 70 -8.37 5.17 12.39
N PRO A 71 -8.60 6.05 13.39
CA PRO A 71 -8.91 7.45 13.10
C PRO A 71 -7.75 8.21 12.45
N GLY A 72 -6.50 7.93 12.83
CA GLY A 72 -5.30 8.65 12.35
C GLY A 72 -4.80 8.22 10.97
N LEU A 73 -5.12 7.00 10.53
CA LEU A 73 -4.87 6.51 9.17
C LEU A 73 -5.93 6.98 8.17
N ILE A 74 -7.15 7.28 8.64
CA ILE A 74 -8.26 7.77 7.81
C ILE A 74 -8.24 9.31 7.68
N ASP A 75 -7.75 10.04 8.69
CA ASP A 75 -7.67 11.51 8.70
C ASP A 75 -6.41 12.14 8.07
N ARG A 76 -5.59 11.36 7.34
CA ARG A 76 -4.48 11.94 6.56
C ARG A 76 -4.97 12.31 5.15
N PRO A 77 -5.21 13.60 4.85
CA PRO A 77 -5.30 14.02 3.46
C PRO A 77 -3.94 13.76 2.80
N VAL A 78 -3.91 12.80 1.87
CA VAL A 78 -2.78 12.59 0.97
C VAL A 78 -2.73 13.82 0.05
N GLY A 79 -1.69 14.64 0.19
CA GLY A 79 -1.41 15.78 -0.68
C GLY A 79 -2.04 17.11 -0.25
N THR A 80 -1.33 17.91 0.55
CA THR A 80 -1.21 19.37 0.35
C THR A 80 -0.03 19.88 1.16
N ASP A 81 1.17 19.86 0.57
CA ASP A 81 2.24 20.75 1.05
C ASP A 81 1.81 22.19 0.75
N ALA A 82 1.34 22.88 1.79
CA ALA A 82 1.03 24.29 1.76
C ALA A 82 2.34 25.08 1.53
N SER A 83 2.55 25.52 0.29
CA SER A 83 3.61 26.45 -0.08
C SER A 83 3.47 27.77 0.71
N PRO A 84 4.49 28.24 1.45
CA PRO A 84 4.39 29.47 2.21
C PRO A 84 4.41 30.69 1.27
N SER A 85 3.25 31.34 1.14
CA SER A 85 3.13 32.62 0.42
C SER A 85 3.83 33.74 1.19
N ALA A 86 4.81 34.39 0.55
CA ALA A 86 5.44 35.61 1.03
C ALA A 86 4.52 36.85 0.83
N PRO A 87 4.60 37.87 1.70
CA PRO A 87 3.70 39.01 1.66
C PRO A 87 4.09 40.05 0.59
N PHE A 88 3.09 40.49 -0.18
CA PHE A 88 3.18 41.62 -1.11
C PHE A 88 3.19 42.97 -0.36
N ALA A 89 4.05 43.89 -0.82
CA ALA A 89 3.96 45.32 -0.55
C ALA A 89 3.62 46.06 -1.87
N PRO A 90 2.82 47.14 -1.85
CA PRO A 90 2.48 47.89 -3.05
C PRO A 90 3.50 49.00 -3.32
N SER A 91 3.81 49.27 -4.59
CA SER A 91 4.34 50.56 -5.01
C SER A 91 3.88 50.90 -6.43
N ASP A 92 3.44 52.15 -6.55
CA ASP A 92 2.76 52.78 -7.67
C ASP A 92 3.68 53.07 -8.89
N SER A 93 3.02 53.03 -10.06
CA SER A 93 3.14 53.93 -11.22
C SER A 93 4.52 54.38 -11.75
N ALA A 94 4.82 54.06 -13.01
CA ALA A 94 4.83 55.03 -14.12
C ALA A 94 5.24 54.38 -15.47
N ALA A 95 4.49 54.69 -16.54
CA ALA A 95 4.91 54.63 -17.96
C ALA A 95 5.67 55.95 -18.32
N PRO A 96 6.31 56.17 -19.52
CA PRO A 96 6.11 55.50 -20.82
C PRO A 96 7.34 55.33 -21.77
N SER A 97 7.09 54.64 -22.91
CA SER A 97 7.65 54.75 -24.29
C SER A 97 9.17 54.79 -24.59
N ALA A 98 9.64 53.84 -25.43
CA ALA A 98 10.00 54.05 -26.86
C ALA A 98 10.82 52.89 -27.51
N THR A 99 10.27 52.36 -28.63
CA THR A 99 10.87 52.06 -29.97
C THR A 99 12.11 51.12 -30.13
N PRO A 100 12.17 50.27 -31.19
CA PRO A 100 12.90 49.00 -31.20
C PRO A 100 14.24 49.03 -31.97
N ALA A 101 15.13 48.06 -31.70
CA ALA A 101 16.22 47.68 -32.59
C ALA A 101 16.65 46.21 -32.43
N ALA A 102 16.48 45.47 -33.54
CA ALA A 102 17.32 44.42 -34.13
C ALA A 102 17.97 43.32 -33.27
N SER A 103 17.47 42.11 -33.50
CA SER A 103 18.22 40.94 -34.01
C SER A 103 19.33 40.36 -33.15
N ALA A 104 18.98 39.33 -32.37
CA ALA A 104 19.88 38.23 -32.03
C ALA A 104 19.16 36.89 -32.28
N SER A 105 19.86 36.00 -32.97
CA SER A 105 19.45 34.64 -33.36
C SER A 105 18.79 33.86 -32.22
N PRO A 106 17.65 33.19 -32.43
CA PRO A 106 17.21 32.15 -31.51
C PRO A 106 18.13 30.93 -31.67
N SER A 107 18.80 30.58 -30.57
CA SER A 107 19.36 29.24 -30.35
C SER A 107 18.22 28.22 -30.48
N PRO A 108 18.44 27.00 -31.02
CA PRO A 108 17.40 26.01 -31.14
C PRO A 108 16.86 25.66 -29.74
N GLN A 109 15.65 26.11 -29.48
CA GLN A 109 14.84 25.69 -28.35
C GLN A 109 14.60 24.18 -28.53
N PRO A 110 14.77 23.35 -27.48
CA PRO A 110 14.36 21.95 -27.55
C PRO A 110 12.90 21.95 -27.99
N THR A 111 12.61 21.25 -29.07
CA THR A 111 11.24 20.90 -29.46
C THR A 111 10.57 20.35 -28.22
N GLU A 112 9.64 21.09 -27.64
CA GLU A 112 8.67 20.55 -26.70
C GLU A 112 7.96 19.43 -27.46
N THR A 113 8.36 18.20 -27.13
CA THR A 113 7.56 17.02 -27.42
C THR A 113 6.15 17.33 -26.95
N PRO A 114 5.11 17.12 -27.77
CA PRO A 114 3.74 17.31 -27.32
C PRO A 114 3.56 16.53 -26.02
N VAL A 115 3.23 17.24 -24.93
CA VAL A 115 2.80 16.62 -23.68
C VAL A 115 1.69 15.66 -24.06
N ALA A 116 1.95 14.36 -23.86
CA ALA A 116 0.96 13.32 -24.07
C ALA A 116 -0.31 13.71 -23.30
N ALA A 117 -1.48 13.45 -23.90
CA ALA A 117 -2.74 13.65 -23.21
C ALA A 117 -2.65 12.98 -21.83
N SER A 118 -2.91 13.76 -20.78
CA SER A 118 -2.60 13.46 -19.38
C SER A 118 -2.78 11.99 -19.00
N ASP A 119 -1.73 11.40 -18.41
CA ASP A 119 -1.68 10.14 -17.65
C ASP A 119 -2.56 10.20 -16.38
N GLY A 120 -3.80 10.70 -16.53
CA GLY A 120 -4.71 10.95 -15.42
C GLY A 120 -5.23 9.65 -14.85
N LEU A 121 -5.12 9.49 -13.54
CA LEU A 121 -5.79 8.41 -12.83
C LEU A 121 -7.30 8.48 -13.07
N LEU A 122 -7.98 7.37 -13.30
CA LEU A 122 -9.44 7.30 -13.23
C LEU A 122 -9.90 6.61 -11.95
N LEU A 123 -9.26 5.50 -11.60
CA LEU A 123 -9.59 4.75 -10.40
C LEU A 123 -8.36 4.00 -9.91
N ARG A 124 -8.05 4.09 -8.63
CA ARG A 124 -7.13 3.21 -7.92
C ARG A 124 -7.86 2.53 -6.78
N LEU A 125 -7.77 1.21 -6.70
CA LEU A 125 -8.33 0.40 -5.63
C LEU A 125 -7.17 -0.23 -4.84
N VAL A 126 -7.06 0.15 -3.58
CA VAL A 126 -6.14 -0.46 -2.61
C VAL A 126 -6.94 -1.26 -1.60
N THR A 127 -6.41 -2.41 -1.19
CA THR A 127 -6.94 -3.16 -0.05
C THR A 127 -5.98 -3.04 1.12
N LEU A 128 -6.53 -2.84 2.31
CA LEU A 128 -5.82 -2.95 3.57
C LEU A 128 -6.48 -4.07 4.36
N GLY A 129 -5.84 -5.23 4.43
CA GLY A 129 -6.45 -6.40 5.04
C GLY A 129 -5.43 -7.50 5.29
N GLY A 130 -5.13 -7.74 6.57
CA GLY A 130 -4.24 -8.82 6.98
C GLY A 130 -2.81 -8.38 7.30
N GLY A 131 -2.62 -7.41 8.21
CA GLY A 131 -1.32 -7.07 8.79
C GLY A 131 -0.28 -6.48 7.83
N PRO A 132 0.68 -5.69 8.35
CA PRO A 132 1.68 -4.99 7.53
C PRO A 132 2.73 -5.91 6.88
N THR A 133 2.55 -7.24 6.95
CA THR A 133 3.61 -8.21 6.65
C THR A 133 3.55 -8.78 5.24
N TYR A 134 2.57 -8.39 4.41
CA TYR A 134 2.42 -8.95 3.07
C TYR A 134 2.71 -7.90 1.99
N PRO A 135 3.78 -8.07 1.22
CA PRO A 135 4.21 -7.08 0.21
C PRO A 135 3.16 -6.83 -0.87
N SER A 136 2.35 -7.85 -1.18
CA SER A 136 1.22 -7.76 -2.11
C SER A 136 0.12 -6.78 -1.68
N GLN A 137 0.05 -6.43 -0.39
CA GLN A 137 -0.90 -5.43 0.13
C GLN A 137 -0.41 -3.99 -0.07
N LEU A 138 0.87 -3.79 -0.43
CA LEU A 138 1.44 -2.47 -0.71
C LEU A 138 1.13 -2.01 -2.15
N LEU A 139 0.76 -2.96 -3.02
CA LEU A 139 0.38 -2.71 -4.40
C LEU A 139 -1.15 -2.61 -4.54
N PRO A 140 -1.66 -1.81 -5.49
CA PRO A 140 -3.10 -1.70 -5.70
C PRO A 140 -3.65 -3.01 -6.26
N TRP A 141 -4.90 -3.33 -5.93
CA TRP A 141 -5.65 -4.40 -6.59
C TRP A 141 -5.97 -4.07 -8.04
N ALA A 142 -6.30 -2.81 -8.30
CA ALA A 142 -6.56 -2.31 -9.64
C ALA A 142 -6.22 -0.82 -9.77
N THR A 143 -5.68 -0.43 -10.92
CA THR A 143 -5.43 0.95 -11.33
C THR A 143 -5.90 1.12 -12.77
N LEU A 144 -6.87 2.00 -13.00
CA LEU A 144 -7.40 2.37 -14.30
C LEU A 144 -6.95 3.79 -14.65
N MET A 145 -6.32 3.94 -15.81
CA MET A 145 -5.81 5.21 -16.33
C MET A 145 -6.74 5.78 -17.41
N ALA A 146 -6.65 7.09 -17.65
CA ALA A 146 -7.50 7.81 -18.60
C ALA A 146 -7.31 7.39 -20.06
N ASP A 147 -6.15 6.84 -20.42
CA ASP A 147 -5.83 6.30 -21.73
C ASP A 147 -6.41 4.89 -21.97
N GLY A 148 -7.06 4.30 -20.95
CA GLY A 148 -7.62 2.95 -20.99
C GLY A 148 -6.67 1.87 -20.50
N THR A 149 -5.46 2.21 -20.05
CA THR A 149 -4.56 1.25 -19.41
C THR A 149 -5.15 0.80 -18.08
N LEU A 150 -5.38 -0.50 -17.94
CA LEU A 150 -5.80 -1.13 -16.69
C LEU A 150 -4.67 -2.03 -16.19
N ILE A 151 -4.24 -1.81 -14.95
CA ILE A 151 -3.25 -2.61 -14.22
C ILE A 151 -3.97 -3.27 -13.06
N TRP A 152 -3.80 -4.57 -12.84
CA TRP A 152 -4.46 -5.27 -11.74
C TRP A 152 -3.70 -6.49 -11.24
N GLN A 153 -4.04 -6.93 -10.02
CA GLN A 153 -3.57 -8.19 -9.45
C GLN A 153 -4.50 -9.34 -9.90
N PRO A 154 -4.02 -10.34 -10.67
CA PRO A 154 -4.85 -11.44 -11.15
C PRO A 154 -5.28 -12.38 -10.02
N VAL A 155 -6.37 -13.13 -10.24
CA VAL A 155 -6.91 -14.12 -9.29
C VAL A 155 -6.85 -15.54 -9.88
N PRO A 156 -6.35 -16.56 -9.14
CA PRO A 156 -5.62 -16.42 -7.88
C PRO A 156 -4.30 -15.69 -8.13
N ALA A 157 -3.84 -14.88 -7.17
CA ALA A 157 -2.50 -14.28 -7.28
C ALA A 157 -1.51 -15.43 -7.49
N GLU A 158 -0.80 -15.45 -8.62
CA GLU A 158 -0.01 -16.62 -9.04
C GLU A 158 1.07 -17.01 -8.02
N THR A 159 1.36 -16.13 -7.06
CA THR A 159 1.93 -16.38 -5.73
C THR A 159 1.50 -15.22 -4.82
N GLU A 160 1.67 -15.30 -3.49
CA GLU A 160 1.35 -14.19 -2.54
C GLU A 160 2.20 -12.90 -2.75
N THR A 161 2.95 -12.83 -3.85
CA THR A 161 3.94 -11.80 -4.22
C THR A 161 3.35 -10.52 -4.81
N GLY A 162 2.05 -10.52 -5.16
CA GLY A 162 1.41 -9.33 -5.72
C GLY A 162 1.88 -9.02 -7.15
N SER A 163 2.04 -10.05 -7.99
CA SER A 163 2.24 -9.86 -9.43
C SER A 163 1.14 -8.98 -10.03
N LEU A 164 1.53 -8.08 -10.91
CA LEU A 164 0.66 -7.16 -11.63
C LEU A 164 0.66 -7.51 -13.11
N VAL A 165 -0.51 -7.42 -13.71
CA VAL A 165 -0.69 -7.53 -15.15
C VAL A 165 -1.32 -6.24 -15.67
N THR A 166 -1.12 -5.97 -16.95
CA THR A 166 -1.66 -4.81 -17.64
C THR A 166 -2.31 -5.20 -18.95
N ARG A 167 -3.32 -4.42 -19.35
CA ARG A 167 -3.96 -4.48 -20.67
C ARG A 167 -4.67 -3.17 -20.95
N THR A 168 -4.72 -2.78 -22.22
CA THR A 168 -5.39 -1.55 -22.64
C THR A 168 -6.82 -1.82 -23.11
N LEU A 169 -7.77 -1.03 -22.65
CA LEU A 169 -9.16 -1.03 -23.11
C LEU A 169 -9.27 -0.32 -24.47
N THR A 170 -10.23 -0.72 -25.29
CA THR A 170 -10.67 0.13 -26.41
C THR A 170 -11.44 1.34 -25.87
N PRO A 171 -11.63 2.42 -26.65
CA PRO A 171 -12.46 3.54 -26.20
C PRO A 171 -13.87 3.13 -25.75
N ASP A 172 -14.48 2.17 -26.44
CA ASP A 172 -15.81 1.65 -26.09
C ASP A 172 -15.76 0.81 -24.80
N GLY A 173 -14.75 -0.05 -24.64
CA GLY A 173 -14.54 -0.82 -23.41
C GLY A 173 -14.25 0.06 -22.19
N LEU A 174 -13.49 1.14 -22.38
CA LEU A 174 -13.25 2.14 -21.34
C LEU A 174 -14.55 2.86 -20.97
N ALA A 175 -15.37 3.25 -21.95
CA ALA A 175 -16.66 3.89 -21.69
C ALA A 175 -17.63 2.95 -20.94
N GLU A 176 -17.67 1.67 -21.30
CA GLU A 176 -18.44 0.62 -20.61
C GLU A 176 -17.99 0.47 -19.15
N LEU A 177 -16.69 0.27 -18.92
CA LEU A 177 -16.14 0.10 -17.58
C LEU A 177 -16.37 1.35 -16.71
N ARG A 178 -16.20 2.56 -17.28
CA ARG A 178 -16.50 3.80 -16.57
C ARG A 178 -17.98 3.91 -16.20
N ALA A 179 -18.89 3.56 -17.11
CA ALA A 179 -20.32 3.58 -16.82
C ALA A 179 -20.67 2.60 -15.68
N HIS A 180 -20.01 1.45 -15.63
CA HIS A 180 -20.16 0.46 -14.56
C HIS A 180 -19.66 0.99 -13.21
N ILE A 181 -18.42 1.51 -13.16
CA ILE A 181 -17.79 2.03 -11.94
C ILE A 181 -18.55 3.26 -11.39
N PHE A 182 -18.80 4.24 -12.26
CA PHE A 182 -19.28 5.56 -11.84
C PHE A 182 -20.81 5.70 -11.89
N GLY A 183 -21.53 4.74 -12.49
CA GLY A 183 -22.98 4.81 -12.66
C GLY A 183 -23.79 4.77 -11.36
N SER A 184 -23.18 4.31 -10.27
CA SER A 184 -23.80 4.24 -8.93
C SER A 184 -23.86 5.59 -8.20
N GLY A 185 -23.03 6.57 -8.60
CA GLY A 185 -22.85 7.83 -7.87
C GLY A 185 -22.04 7.71 -6.57
N LEU A 186 -21.49 6.52 -6.26
CA LEU A 186 -20.70 6.30 -5.03
C LEU A 186 -19.42 7.14 -4.97
N PHE A 187 -18.93 7.59 -6.12
CA PHE A 187 -17.70 8.38 -6.25
C PHE A 187 -17.96 9.87 -6.55
N ASP A 188 -19.18 10.37 -6.31
CA ASP A 188 -19.51 11.79 -6.51
C ASP A 188 -18.86 12.69 -5.43
N SER A 189 -18.49 12.12 -4.28
CA SER A 189 -17.80 12.81 -3.19
C SER A 189 -17.07 11.80 -2.29
N SER A 190 -16.04 12.24 -1.58
CA SER A 190 -15.33 11.40 -0.61
C SER A 190 -16.26 10.93 0.51
N ALA A 191 -16.12 9.67 0.92
CA ALA A 191 -16.96 9.04 1.94
C ALA A 191 -16.23 7.90 2.65
N SER A 192 -16.66 7.58 3.87
CA SER A 192 -16.17 6.43 4.64
C SER A 192 -17.33 5.59 5.13
N HIS A 193 -17.30 4.29 4.80
CA HIS A 193 -18.34 3.33 5.13
C HIS A 193 -17.79 2.28 6.12
N GLU A 194 -17.89 2.60 7.41
CA GLU A 194 -17.40 1.78 8.51
C GLU A 194 -18.44 0.78 9.01
N LEU A 195 -18.02 -0.16 9.86
CA LEU A 195 -18.91 -1.09 10.56
C LEU A 195 -19.51 -0.42 11.82
N GLU A 196 -20.74 0.05 11.71
CA GLU A 196 -21.48 0.57 12.86
C GLU A 196 -22.24 -0.54 13.58
N SER A 197 -21.89 -0.85 14.83
CA SER A 197 -22.58 -1.90 15.59
C SER A 197 -24.03 -1.53 15.94
N LEU A 198 -24.91 -2.52 15.95
CA LEU A 198 -26.26 -2.36 16.48
C LEU A 198 -26.23 -2.02 17.99
N PRO A 199 -27.16 -1.18 18.49
CA PRO A 199 -27.18 -0.81 19.90
C PRO A 199 -27.31 -2.02 20.82
N GLY A 200 -26.35 -2.16 21.75
CA GLY A 200 -26.35 -3.24 22.74
C GLY A 200 -25.92 -4.61 22.20
N VAL A 201 -25.41 -4.67 20.98
CA VAL A 201 -24.87 -5.88 20.37
C VAL A 201 -23.35 -5.78 20.32
N GLU A 202 -22.68 -6.83 20.77
CA GLU A 202 -21.22 -6.96 20.66
C GLU A 202 -20.88 -7.82 19.43
N PRO A 203 -20.25 -7.27 18.38
CA PRO A 203 -19.86 -8.04 17.21
C PRO A 203 -18.74 -9.04 17.55
N PRO A 204 -18.65 -10.18 16.84
CA PRO A 204 -17.49 -11.05 16.95
C PRO A 204 -16.27 -10.30 16.42
N GLY A 205 -15.23 -10.09 17.24
CA GLY A 205 -14.02 -9.40 16.77
C GLY A 205 -13.30 -10.21 15.69
N ARG A 206 -13.53 -9.92 14.42
CA ARG A 206 -12.89 -10.60 13.28
C ARG A 206 -11.97 -9.63 12.58
N GLY A 207 -10.94 -10.15 11.92
CA GLY A 207 -10.17 -9.36 10.96
C GLY A 207 -11.07 -9.00 9.79
N VAL A 208 -10.99 -7.76 9.34
CA VAL A 208 -11.72 -7.24 8.18
C VAL A 208 -10.73 -6.63 7.20
N SER A 209 -11.09 -6.63 5.92
CA SER A 209 -10.39 -5.85 4.90
C SER A 209 -11.06 -4.49 4.76
N VAL A 210 -10.28 -3.48 4.39
CA VAL A 210 -10.74 -2.14 4.05
C VAL A 210 -10.35 -1.88 2.62
N TYR A 211 -11.31 -1.50 1.79
CA TYR A 211 -11.08 -1.05 0.43
C TYR A 211 -11.00 0.47 0.41
N THR A 212 -9.99 1.00 -0.27
CA THR A 212 -9.85 2.43 -0.52
C THR A 212 -9.84 2.65 -2.02
N PHE A 213 -10.86 3.35 -2.50
CA PHE A 213 -10.98 3.79 -3.89
C PHE A 213 -10.55 5.25 -3.98
N THR A 214 -9.59 5.54 -4.86
CA THR A 214 -9.16 6.89 -5.19
C THR A 214 -9.52 7.20 -6.64
N VAL A 215 -10.23 8.29 -6.87
CA VAL A 215 -10.69 8.74 -8.19
C VAL A 215 -10.20 10.16 -8.40
N ASP A 216 -9.47 10.43 -9.48
CA ASP A 216 -9.13 11.81 -9.83
C ASP A 216 -10.29 12.45 -10.62
N GLN A 217 -10.78 13.59 -10.11
CA GLN A 217 -11.84 14.38 -10.74
C GLN A 217 -11.33 15.74 -11.26
N GLY A 218 -10.02 15.98 -11.29
CA GLY A 218 -9.40 17.21 -11.79
C GLY A 218 -9.39 18.38 -10.79
N ASP A 219 -10.43 18.53 -9.96
CA ASP A 219 -10.48 19.51 -8.86
C ASP A 219 -9.88 18.95 -7.54
N GLY A 220 -9.41 17.70 -7.57
CA GLY A 220 -8.84 16.97 -6.45
C GLY A 220 -9.31 15.50 -6.43
N PRO A 221 -8.64 14.63 -5.65
CA PRO A 221 -9.04 13.24 -5.55
C PRO A 221 -10.30 13.07 -4.69
N VAL A 222 -11.24 12.28 -5.19
CA VAL A 222 -12.32 11.69 -4.40
C VAL A 222 -11.81 10.38 -3.81
N VAL A 223 -11.90 10.26 -2.49
CA VAL A 223 -11.45 9.06 -1.75
C VAL A 223 -12.64 8.43 -1.05
N VAL A 224 -12.96 7.19 -1.40
CA VAL A 224 -14.04 6.41 -0.78
C VAL A 224 -13.44 5.21 -0.09
N THR A 225 -13.63 5.11 1.22
CA THR A 225 -13.20 3.96 2.02
C THR A 225 -14.40 3.11 2.43
N SER A 226 -14.25 1.79 2.40
CA SER A 226 -15.29 0.85 2.84
C SER A 226 -14.67 -0.33 3.55
N VAL A 227 -15.17 -0.65 4.73
CA VAL A 227 -14.91 -1.96 5.33
C VAL A 227 -15.63 -3.02 4.49
N GLN A 228 -15.00 -4.19 4.30
CA GLN A 228 -15.57 -5.29 3.54
C GLN A 228 -16.96 -5.65 4.07
N TRP A 229 -17.83 -6.05 3.14
CA TRP A 229 -19.16 -6.54 3.50
C TRP A 229 -19.06 -7.94 4.11
N LEU A 230 -19.73 -8.18 5.24
CA LEU A 230 -19.57 -9.41 6.02
C LEU A 230 -20.59 -10.52 5.70
N GLY A 231 -21.46 -10.29 4.71
CA GLY A 231 -22.56 -11.19 4.38
C GLY A 231 -23.87 -10.83 5.08
N ASP A 232 -25.00 -11.17 4.45
CA ASP A 232 -26.34 -10.76 4.92
C ASP A 232 -26.60 -11.14 6.38
N GLU A 233 -26.18 -12.33 6.81
CA GLU A 233 -26.45 -12.84 8.16
C GLU A 233 -25.68 -12.09 9.23
N ASP A 234 -24.36 -11.92 9.06
CA ASP A 234 -23.51 -11.21 10.03
C ASP A 234 -23.87 -9.72 10.06
N GLU A 235 -24.11 -9.11 8.89
CA GLU A 235 -24.52 -7.72 8.76
C GLU A 235 -25.83 -7.44 9.48
N ALA A 236 -26.88 -8.23 9.22
CA ALA A 236 -28.18 -8.04 9.85
C ALA A 236 -28.18 -8.36 11.36
N THR A 237 -27.25 -9.20 11.83
CA THR A 237 -27.17 -9.61 13.24
C THR A 237 -26.42 -8.60 14.09
N TYR A 238 -25.35 -7.99 13.57
CA TYR A 238 -24.39 -7.22 14.37
C TYR A 238 -24.28 -5.74 14.00
N TYR A 239 -24.65 -5.34 12.79
CA TYR A 239 -24.32 -4.01 12.27
C TYR A 239 -25.53 -3.26 11.71
N GLN A 240 -25.42 -1.93 11.64
CA GLN A 240 -26.38 -1.10 10.92
C GLN A 240 -26.32 -1.41 9.41
N PRO A 241 -27.47 -1.42 8.70
CA PRO A 241 -27.50 -1.59 7.26
C PRO A 241 -26.71 -0.50 6.53
N ALA A 242 -25.82 -0.90 5.62
CA ALA A 242 -25.07 -0.01 4.75
C ALA A 242 -25.01 -0.60 3.33
N PRO A 243 -26.03 -0.35 2.47
CA PRO A 243 -26.07 -0.89 1.11
C PRO A 243 -24.90 -0.44 0.24
N GLU A 244 -24.24 0.67 0.58
CA GLU A 244 -23.03 1.17 -0.06
C GLU A 244 -21.86 0.20 0.16
N ARG A 245 -21.68 -0.38 1.36
CA ARG A 245 -20.63 -1.37 1.62
C ARG A 245 -20.77 -2.60 0.73
N GLN A 246 -22.00 -3.09 0.55
CA GLN A 246 -22.26 -4.24 -0.30
C GLN A 246 -21.93 -3.94 -1.77
N GLN A 247 -22.29 -2.74 -2.26
CA GLN A 247 -21.97 -2.31 -3.62
C GLN A 247 -20.46 -2.12 -3.83
N LEU A 248 -19.76 -1.49 -2.88
CA LEU A 248 -18.32 -1.27 -2.94
C LEU A 248 -17.52 -2.57 -2.83
N ASP A 249 -17.93 -3.51 -1.96
CA ASP A 249 -17.33 -4.84 -1.90
C ASP A 249 -17.56 -5.60 -3.21
N GLY A 250 -18.77 -5.57 -3.76
CA GLY A 250 -19.08 -6.15 -5.07
C GLY A 250 -18.18 -5.60 -6.17
N LEU A 251 -18.08 -4.28 -6.28
CA LEU A 251 -17.20 -3.61 -7.24
C LEU A 251 -15.72 -3.97 -7.03
N ALA A 252 -15.26 -4.02 -5.78
CA ALA A 252 -13.89 -4.41 -5.47
C ALA A 252 -13.58 -5.83 -5.94
N GLN A 253 -14.50 -6.79 -5.75
CA GLN A 253 -14.31 -8.16 -6.24
C GLN A 253 -14.35 -8.24 -7.77
N GLU A 254 -15.26 -7.52 -8.40
CA GLU A 254 -15.38 -7.50 -9.87
C GLU A 254 -14.12 -6.93 -10.54
N LEU A 255 -13.52 -5.89 -9.97
CA LEU A 255 -12.29 -5.28 -10.49
C LEU A 255 -11.05 -6.19 -10.42
N ARG A 256 -11.12 -7.30 -9.68
CA ARG A 256 -10.05 -8.32 -9.67
C ARG A 256 -10.10 -9.26 -10.88
N ASP A 257 -11.24 -9.31 -11.56
CA ASP A 257 -11.43 -10.03 -12.82
C ASP A 257 -12.09 -9.11 -13.86
N PRO A 258 -11.35 -8.10 -14.35
CA PRO A 258 -11.93 -7.12 -15.27
C PRO A 258 -12.36 -7.74 -16.61
N GLY A 259 -11.85 -8.94 -16.95
CA GLY A 259 -12.28 -9.69 -18.11
C GLY A 259 -13.75 -10.13 -18.05
N ALA A 260 -14.34 -10.22 -16.86
CA ALA A 260 -15.76 -10.46 -16.67
C ALA A 260 -16.62 -9.18 -16.78
N LEU A 261 -16.02 -8.01 -16.58
CA LEU A 261 -16.70 -6.70 -16.62
C LEU A 261 -16.82 -6.12 -18.03
N VAL A 262 -15.83 -6.36 -18.88
CA VAL A 262 -15.76 -5.80 -20.22
C VAL A 262 -15.71 -6.93 -21.24
N GLY A 263 -16.59 -6.85 -22.25
CA GLY A 263 -16.66 -7.85 -23.33
C GLY A 263 -15.32 -8.04 -24.05
N ALA A 264 -15.14 -9.19 -24.71
CA ALA A 264 -13.88 -9.55 -25.38
C ALA A 264 -13.40 -8.49 -26.40
N ASP A 265 -14.33 -7.82 -27.08
CA ASP A 265 -14.06 -6.76 -28.07
C ASP A 265 -13.73 -5.39 -27.43
N GLY A 266 -13.88 -5.26 -26.10
CA GLY A 266 -13.57 -4.05 -25.34
C GLY A 266 -12.08 -3.88 -25.01
N TRP A 267 -11.22 -4.75 -25.54
CA TRP A 267 -9.80 -4.80 -25.22
C TRP A 267 -8.89 -4.67 -26.43
N THR A 268 -7.71 -4.09 -26.22
CA THR A 268 -6.62 -4.01 -27.18
C THR A 268 -5.49 -4.93 -26.74
N GLY A 269 -5.02 -5.81 -27.63
CA GLY A 269 -3.89 -6.70 -27.36
C GLY A 269 -4.17 -7.80 -26.33
N PRO A 270 -3.17 -8.63 -26.00
CA PRO A 270 -3.24 -9.62 -24.93
C PRO A 270 -3.02 -8.96 -23.55
N VAL A 271 -3.24 -9.74 -22.48
CA VAL A 271 -2.76 -9.39 -21.13
C VAL A 271 -1.24 -9.59 -21.08
N GLU A 272 -0.52 -8.64 -20.50
CA GLU A 272 0.94 -8.68 -20.35
C GLU A 272 1.35 -8.44 -18.88
N PRO A 273 2.50 -8.93 -18.40
CA PRO A 273 3.05 -8.53 -17.11
C PRO A 273 3.24 -7.01 -17.05
N TYR A 274 2.87 -6.38 -15.94
CA TYR A 274 3.08 -4.95 -15.75
C TYR A 274 4.48 -4.71 -15.18
N GLU A 275 5.36 -4.08 -15.95
CA GLU A 275 6.64 -3.60 -15.45
C GLU A 275 6.60 -2.07 -15.34
N GLY A 276 6.78 -1.56 -14.12
CA GLY A 276 6.78 -0.12 -13.85
C GLY A 276 7.89 0.62 -14.60
N THR A 277 7.64 1.90 -14.91
CA THR A 277 8.66 2.80 -15.48
C THR A 277 9.71 3.20 -14.45
N ASP A 278 9.30 3.20 -13.19
CA ASP A 278 10.10 3.42 -12.00
C ASP A 278 9.58 2.55 -10.85
N TYR A 279 10.36 2.46 -9.78
CA TYR A 279 10.11 1.59 -8.63
C TYR A 279 10.28 2.36 -7.34
N GLN A 280 9.55 1.95 -6.30
CA GLN A 280 9.78 2.41 -4.94
C GLN A 280 10.66 1.39 -4.23
N LEU A 281 11.79 1.85 -3.69
CA LEU A 281 12.64 1.08 -2.80
C LEU A 281 12.36 1.51 -1.36
N LEU A 282 12.04 0.56 -0.50
CA LEU A 282 11.93 0.73 0.94
C LEU A 282 13.00 -0.10 1.63
N LEU A 283 13.66 0.49 2.61
CA LEU A 283 14.68 -0.14 3.45
C LEU A 283 14.32 0.10 4.91
N THR A 284 14.08 -0.95 5.67
CA THR A 284 13.84 -0.86 7.12
C THR A 284 15.04 -1.43 7.87
N PRO A 285 15.98 -0.58 8.34
CA PRO A 285 17.15 -1.03 9.08
C PRO A 285 16.82 -1.36 10.54
N TYR A 286 17.12 -2.59 10.96
CA TYR A 286 17.00 -3.07 12.33
C TYR A 286 18.39 -3.19 12.95
N ARG A 287 18.74 -2.25 13.83
CA ARG A 287 20.00 -2.30 14.60
C ARG A 287 19.88 -3.25 15.79
N ASP A 288 21.02 -3.84 16.18
CA ASP A 288 21.14 -4.77 17.30
C ASP A 288 20.23 -6.00 17.18
N PHE A 289 19.84 -6.33 15.94
CA PHE A 289 19.05 -7.51 15.63
C PHE A 289 20.00 -8.66 15.26
N PRO A 290 19.78 -9.89 15.77
CA PRO A 290 20.63 -11.03 15.40
C PRO A 290 20.61 -11.26 13.88
N PRO A 291 21.76 -11.57 13.25
CA PRO A 291 21.79 -11.88 11.84
C PRO A 291 20.94 -13.11 11.51
N HIS A 292 20.39 -13.13 10.31
CA HIS A 292 19.62 -14.24 9.76
C HIS A 292 20.51 -15.30 9.09
N ASP A 293 21.82 -15.10 9.06
CA ASP A 293 22.77 -15.88 8.25
C ASP A 293 22.42 -15.79 6.74
N THR A 294 21.97 -14.60 6.30
CA THR A 294 21.69 -14.26 4.91
C THR A 294 22.85 -13.47 4.30
N SER A 295 22.78 -13.18 3.00
CA SER A 295 23.75 -12.29 2.37
C SER A 295 23.67 -10.88 2.94
N ASP A 296 24.83 -10.20 2.94
CA ASP A 296 24.89 -8.82 3.39
C ASP A 296 24.22 -7.88 2.36
N ILE A 297 23.50 -6.89 2.85
CA ILE A 297 22.88 -5.86 2.02
C ILE A 297 23.89 -5.07 1.17
N GLU A 298 25.14 -4.97 1.61
CA GLU A 298 26.23 -4.35 0.85
C GLU A 298 26.61 -5.12 -0.42
N GLU A 299 26.17 -6.38 -0.56
CA GLU A 299 26.33 -7.15 -1.80
C GLU A 299 25.36 -6.69 -2.91
N LEU A 300 24.32 -5.91 -2.57
CA LEU A 300 23.36 -5.40 -3.53
C LEU A 300 23.86 -4.11 -4.22
N PRO A 301 23.60 -3.93 -5.52
CA PRO A 301 23.95 -2.71 -6.25
C PRO A 301 22.96 -1.57 -5.94
N LEU A 302 23.01 -1.03 -4.73
CA LEU A 302 22.12 0.05 -4.29
C LEU A 302 22.40 1.35 -5.07
N PRO A 303 21.36 2.12 -5.46
CA PRO A 303 21.50 3.28 -6.35
C PRO A 303 21.92 4.57 -5.63
N PHE A 304 22.64 4.46 -4.52
CA PHE A 304 23.07 5.61 -3.73
C PHE A 304 24.42 5.34 -3.07
N ASP A 305 25.21 6.40 -2.95
CA ASP A 305 26.47 6.40 -2.20
C ASP A 305 26.19 6.93 -0.79
N GLY A 306 26.24 6.08 0.23
CA GLY A 306 26.12 6.51 1.62
C GLY A 306 25.53 5.47 2.57
N PRO A 307 25.36 5.83 3.85
CA PRO A 307 24.74 4.97 4.85
C PRO A 307 23.29 4.63 4.49
N ILE A 308 22.86 3.39 4.76
CA ILE A 308 21.49 2.92 4.49
C ILE A 308 20.44 3.73 5.25
N ASP A 309 20.75 4.19 6.46
CA ASP A 309 19.88 5.03 7.27
C ASP A 309 19.74 6.47 6.76
N GLU A 310 20.52 6.87 5.76
CA GLU A 310 20.42 8.17 5.09
C GLU A 310 19.71 8.10 3.73
N PHE A 311 19.37 6.90 3.23
CA PHE A 311 18.68 6.73 1.94
C PHE A 311 17.32 7.43 1.92
N GLY A 312 17.00 8.15 0.85
CA GLY A 312 15.66 8.68 0.60
C GLY A 312 15.07 9.52 1.74
N VAL A 313 13.75 9.41 1.94
CA VAL A 313 13.01 10.07 3.02
C VAL A 313 12.60 9.06 4.10
N GLU A 314 12.43 9.52 5.34
CA GLU A 314 11.80 8.70 6.37
C GLU A 314 10.32 8.49 6.05
N SER A 315 9.88 7.25 6.25
CA SER A 315 8.53 6.78 6.00
C SER A 315 7.99 6.06 7.22
N GLY A 316 6.68 6.15 7.43
CA GLY A 316 5.98 5.53 8.56
C GLY A 316 6.00 6.35 9.85
N ALA A 317 5.68 5.70 10.97
CA ALA A 317 5.70 6.35 12.28
C ALA A 317 7.13 6.76 12.69
N PRO A 318 7.32 7.89 13.40
CA PRO A 318 8.64 8.40 13.80
C PRO A 318 9.24 7.62 14.99
N GLN A 319 9.16 6.29 14.96
CA GLN A 319 9.69 5.39 15.97
C GLN A 319 10.65 4.40 15.32
N PRO A 320 11.83 4.13 15.91
CA PRO A 320 12.72 3.11 15.40
C PRO A 320 12.07 1.72 15.42
N PRO A 321 12.31 0.89 14.39
CA PRO A 321 13.10 1.19 13.19
C PRO A 321 12.31 2.07 12.21
N SER A 322 12.94 3.15 11.73
CA SER A 322 12.35 4.02 10.71
C SER A 322 12.58 3.45 9.32
N THR A 323 11.52 3.25 8.56
CA THR A 323 11.63 2.85 7.15
C THR A 323 12.15 4.02 6.31
N ARG A 324 13.11 3.75 5.45
CA ARG A 324 13.67 4.69 4.48
C ARG A 324 13.07 4.39 3.11
N CYS A 325 12.64 5.41 2.39
CA CYS A 325 11.93 5.24 1.13
C CYS A 325 12.43 6.19 0.05
N GLY A 326 12.58 5.69 -1.18
CA GLY A 326 12.92 6.50 -2.33
C GLY A 326 12.44 5.88 -3.64
N ALA A 327 12.21 6.71 -4.65
CA ALA A 327 11.98 6.25 -6.01
C ALA A 327 13.31 5.98 -6.71
N ILE A 328 13.37 4.88 -7.46
CA ILE A 328 14.54 4.46 -8.25
C ILE A 328 14.09 4.13 -9.68
N SER A 329 15.00 4.20 -10.63
CA SER A 329 14.72 3.85 -12.02
C SER A 329 14.49 2.35 -12.20
N ARG A 330 13.82 1.98 -13.30
CA ARG A 330 13.68 0.57 -13.71
C ARG A 330 15.02 -0.16 -13.88
N ASP A 331 16.04 0.52 -14.41
CA ASP A 331 17.36 -0.09 -14.64
C ASP A 331 18.08 -0.39 -13.32
N GLU A 332 17.92 0.47 -12.30
CA GLU A 332 18.43 0.23 -10.94
C GLU A 332 17.65 -0.90 -10.25
N ALA A 333 16.32 -0.90 -10.37
CA ALA A 333 15.46 -1.96 -9.87
C ALA A 333 15.84 -3.33 -10.46
N ALA A 334 16.07 -3.39 -11.77
CA ALA A 334 16.50 -4.61 -12.45
C ALA A 334 17.82 -5.16 -11.91
N GLN A 335 18.80 -4.28 -11.62
CA GLN A 335 20.08 -4.69 -11.03
C GLN A 335 19.91 -5.26 -9.62
N ILE A 336 19.05 -4.66 -8.79
CA ILE A 336 18.73 -5.19 -7.45
C ILE A 336 18.05 -6.56 -7.57
N ILE A 337 17.06 -6.68 -8.46
CA ILE A 337 16.34 -7.94 -8.71
C ILE A 337 17.29 -9.05 -9.17
N ASP A 338 18.17 -8.77 -10.12
CA ASP A 338 19.15 -9.73 -10.63
C ASP A 338 20.13 -10.16 -9.52
N ALA A 339 20.57 -9.22 -8.67
CA ALA A 339 21.42 -9.52 -7.53
C ALA A 339 20.69 -10.42 -6.50
N MET A 340 19.45 -10.06 -6.12
CA MET A 340 18.63 -10.86 -5.20
C MET A 340 18.34 -12.26 -5.77
N ALA A 341 18.07 -12.38 -7.06
CA ALA A 341 17.89 -13.67 -7.73
C ALA A 341 19.19 -14.51 -7.67
N GLY A 342 20.35 -13.88 -7.86
CA GLY A 342 21.68 -14.49 -7.69
C GLY A 342 21.93 -14.99 -6.26
N LEU A 343 21.33 -14.34 -5.28
CA LEU A 343 21.35 -14.72 -3.86
C LEU A 343 20.24 -15.74 -3.48
N SER A 344 19.54 -16.30 -4.47
CA SER A 344 18.50 -17.33 -4.31
C SER A 344 17.22 -16.88 -3.58
N PHE A 345 16.85 -15.60 -3.65
CA PHE A 345 15.52 -15.15 -3.23
C PHE A 345 14.44 -15.64 -4.22
N GLU A 346 13.44 -16.37 -3.72
CA GLU A 346 12.44 -17.08 -4.55
C GLU A 346 11.36 -16.18 -5.18
N GLN A 347 11.24 -14.93 -4.72
CA GLN A 347 10.15 -14.01 -5.08
C GLN A 347 10.71 -12.68 -5.60
N THR A 348 11.38 -12.74 -6.75
CA THR A 348 12.01 -11.59 -7.41
C THR A 348 11.40 -11.38 -8.80
N GLY A 349 11.21 -10.12 -9.20
CA GLY A 349 10.68 -9.78 -10.53
C GLY A 349 10.30 -8.31 -10.65
N LEU A 350 10.34 -7.78 -11.87
CA LEU A 350 9.92 -6.41 -12.20
C LEU A 350 8.39 -6.27 -12.20
N ASP A 351 7.69 -7.38 -12.36
CA ASP A 351 6.23 -7.45 -12.46
C ASP A 351 5.50 -7.61 -11.11
N ARG A 352 6.23 -7.56 -9.98
CA ARG A 352 5.72 -7.93 -8.66
C ARG A 352 6.45 -7.19 -7.55
N ALA A 353 5.92 -7.24 -6.34
CA ALA A 353 6.68 -6.82 -5.18
C ALA A 353 7.84 -7.81 -4.95
N THR A 354 9.06 -7.28 -4.86
CA THR A 354 10.25 -8.05 -4.49
C THR A 354 10.61 -7.72 -3.05
N THR A 355 10.83 -8.75 -2.21
CA THR A 355 11.16 -8.55 -0.80
C THR A 355 12.23 -9.49 -0.30
N GLY A 356 12.96 -9.05 0.73
CA GLY A 356 13.96 -9.86 1.40
C GLY A 356 14.48 -9.22 2.67
N SER A 357 14.92 -10.06 3.61
CA SER A 357 15.66 -9.61 4.79
C SER A 357 17.13 -9.99 4.62
N LEU A 358 17.99 -8.97 4.60
CA LEU A 358 19.43 -9.12 4.42
C LEU A 358 20.16 -8.81 5.72
N ASP A 359 21.30 -9.46 5.94
CA ASP A 359 22.18 -9.11 7.03
C ASP A 359 22.81 -7.74 6.76
N TRP A 360 23.12 -7.01 7.83
CA TRP A 360 23.76 -5.70 7.75
C TRP A 360 24.91 -5.64 8.73
N ALA A 361 26.08 -6.10 8.29
CA ALA A 361 27.28 -6.21 9.12
C ALA A 361 27.70 -4.85 9.69
N ASP A 362 27.74 -3.82 8.85
CA ASP A 362 28.15 -2.46 9.24
C ASP A 362 27.19 -1.83 10.26
N GLY A 363 25.91 -2.16 10.21
CA GLY A 363 24.90 -1.67 11.16
C GLY A 363 24.71 -2.54 12.40
N ASN A 364 25.42 -3.67 12.51
CA ASN A 364 25.20 -4.70 13.52
C ASN A 364 23.73 -5.14 13.57
N GLY A 365 23.19 -5.58 12.44
CA GLY A 365 21.75 -5.81 12.33
C GLY A 365 21.30 -6.48 11.05
N THR A 366 20.07 -6.19 10.67
CA THR A 366 19.44 -6.65 9.43
C THR A 366 18.72 -5.48 8.74
N VAL A 367 18.44 -5.63 7.45
CA VAL A 367 17.62 -4.67 6.69
C VAL A 367 16.54 -5.45 5.96
N ASP A 368 15.28 -5.08 6.20
CA ASP A 368 14.19 -5.51 5.33
C ASP A 368 14.17 -4.60 4.10
N LEU A 369 14.18 -5.21 2.92
CA LEU A 369 14.10 -4.55 1.63
C LEU A 369 12.75 -4.87 0.98
N PHE A 370 12.08 -3.83 0.48
CA PHE A 370 10.92 -3.95 -0.38
C PHE A 370 11.17 -3.14 -1.65
N LEU A 371 10.91 -3.75 -2.79
CA LEU A 371 10.98 -3.11 -4.10
C LEU A 371 9.63 -3.29 -4.79
N LEU A 372 8.97 -2.16 -5.06
CA LEU A 372 7.58 -2.13 -5.53
C LEU A 372 7.52 -1.44 -6.89
N PRO A 373 6.91 -2.04 -7.93
CA PRO A 373 6.64 -1.34 -9.18
C PRO A 373 5.68 -0.17 -8.92
N ARG A 374 6.04 1.02 -9.41
CA ARG A 374 5.14 2.18 -9.33
C ARG A 374 4.18 2.19 -10.50
N MET A 375 2.97 2.63 -10.22
CA MET A 375 1.88 2.85 -11.17
C MET A 375 2.13 4.15 -11.93
N PRO A 376 1.50 4.35 -13.10
CA PRO A 376 1.68 5.58 -13.89
C PRO A 376 1.24 6.86 -13.14
N ASP A 377 0.33 6.74 -12.18
CA ASP A 377 -0.10 7.81 -11.28
C ASP A 377 0.83 8.00 -10.06
N ALA A 378 2.06 7.46 -10.13
CA ALA A 378 3.12 7.57 -9.12
C ALA A 378 2.87 6.80 -7.81
N TYR A 379 1.81 5.99 -7.70
CA TYR A 379 1.59 5.14 -6.53
C TYR A 379 2.42 3.85 -6.57
N PRO A 380 2.92 3.32 -5.44
CA PRO A 380 2.91 3.93 -4.12
C PRO A 380 3.87 5.12 -4.01
N GLU A 381 3.50 6.10 -3.19
CA GLU A 381 4.39 7.18 -2.76
C GLU A 381 5.02 6.86 -1.39
N CYS A 382 6.11 7.54 -1.04
CA CYS A 382 6.75 7.32 0.26
C CYS A 382 5.88 7.75 1.45
N GLY A 383 4.94 8.68 1.24
CA GLY A 383 3.97 9.07 2.28
C GLY A 383 2.90 8.02 2.55
N ASP A 384 2.71 7.05 1.63
CA ASP A 384 1.65 6.05 1.70
C ASP A 384 2.05 4.81 2.52
N GLN A 385 3.32 4.71 2.91
CA GLN A 385 3.86 3.51 3.56
C GLN A 385 3.73 3.63 5.09
N PRO A 386 3.24 2.56 5.77
CA PRO A 386 2.89 2.58 7.20
C PRO A 386 4.09 2.79 8.14
#